data_AF-A0A1Y0C5L4-F1
#
_entry.id   AF-A0A1Y0C5L4-F1
#
_cell.length_a   1.000
_cell.length_b   1.000
_cell.length_c   1.000
_cell.angle_alpha   90.00
_cell.angle_beta   90.00
_cell.angle_gamma   90.00
#
_symmetry.space_group_name_H-M   'P 1'
#
loop_
_entity.id
_entity.type
_entity.pdbx_description
1 polymer ?
#
loop_
_entity_poly.entity_id
_entity_poly.type
_entity_poly.pdbx_seq_one_letter_code
_entity_poly.pdbx_strand_id
1 'polypeptide(L)'
;MDMSDESSTYTEAENRWNVVSLDTGYTRSDFPLWWRWEADCDPISDEHTPDETSAYDLFQEWDRYLQRRGASPYGLVTISWFVEGSGFLTGAPAFGDHGAENTSRYDARFDPPTSTADGGPINWNRLPVADKRWRPDRGDKGGFVQEATGWKPSVLQPTVPLGFLRHCADVRNWA
;
A
#
# COMPACT_ATOMS: atom_id res chain seq x y z
N MET A 1 -29.17 9.66 -17.99
CA MET A 1 -27.72 9.83 -17.81
C MET A 1 -27.33 8.71 -16.87
N ASP A 2 -26.84 7.63 -17.45
CA ASP A 2 -26.49 6.41 -16.72
C ASP A 2 -25.19 6.69 -15.94
N MET A 3 -25.27 6.68 -14.61
CA MET A 3 -24.09 6.74 -13.74
C MET A 3 -23.56 5.32 -13.56
N SER A 4 -23.07 4.72 -14.64
CA SER A 4 -22.45 3.40 -14.61
C SER A 4 -21.09 3.49 -13.92
N ASP A 5 -21.11 3.39 -12.59
CA ASP A 5 -20.14 2.68 -11.75
C ASP A 5 -18.63 2.90 -12.07
N GLU A 6 -18.17 4.15 -12.02
CA GLU A 6 -16.74 4.52 -12.18
C GLU A 6 -15.88 4.23 -10.93
N SER A 7 -16.31 3.34 -10.02
CA SER A 7 -15.59 3.04 -8.76
C SER A 7 -15.27 1.55 -8.58
N SER A 8 -15.27 0.73 -9.63
CA SER A 8 -14.83 -0.66 -9.53
C SER A 8 -13.32 -0.79 -9.80
N THR A 9 -12.60 -1.32 -8.80
CA THR A 9 -11.25 -1.86 -9.02
C THR A 9 -11.30 -2.96 -10.07
N TYR A 10 -10.18 -3.26 -10.72
CA TYR A 10 -10.10 -4.43 -11.60
C TYR A 10 -10.54 -5.70 -10.88
N THR A 11 -11.37 -6.50 -11.55
CA THR A 11 -11.66 -7.88 -11.12
C THR A 11 -10.40 -8.73 -11.25
N GLU A 12 -10.39 -9.93 -10.65
CA GLU A 12 -9.26 -10.85 -10.75
C GLU A 12 -8.92 -11.23 -12.20
N ALA A 13 -9.94 -11.39 -13.04
CA ALA A 13 -9.78 -11.69 -14.47
C ALA A 13 -9.23 -10.49 -15.27
N GLU A 14 -9.63 -9.26 -14.95
CA GLU A 14 -9.13 -8.05 -15.62
C GLU A 14 -7.71 -7.66 -15.15
N ASN A 15 -7.36 -7.99 -13.89
CA ASN A 15 -6.09 -7.62 -13.28
C ASN A 15 -4.96 -8.56 -13.75
N ARG A 16 -4.67 -8.59 -15.04
CA ARG A 16 -3.63 -9.45 -15.65
C ARG A 16 -2.76 -8.64 -16.59
N TRP A 17 -1.49 -8.47 -16.24
CA TRP A 17 -0.61 -7.50 -16.90
C TRP A 17 0.65 -8.12 -17.48
N ASN A 18 1.14 -7.51 -18.56
CA ASN A 18 2.48 -7.66 -19.07
C ASN A 18 3.32 -6.43 -18.69
N VAL A 19 4.48 -6.64 -18.09
CA VAL A 19 5.43 -5.61 -17.66
C VAL A 19 6.77 -5.84 -18.35
N VAL A 20 7.27 -4.82 -19.05
CA VAL A 20 8.55 -4.87 -19.76
C VAL A 20 9.60 -4.09 -18.97
N SER A 21 10.74 -4.72 -18.68
CA SER A 21 11.90 -4.06 -18.11
C SER A 21 12.64 -3.26 -19.17
N LEU A 22 12.86 -1.97 -18.93
CA LEU A 22 13.68 -1.11 -19.77
C LEU A 22 15.17 -1.48 -19.70
N ASP A 23 15.61 -1.98 -18.53
CA ASP A 23 17.00 -2.39 -18.30
C ASP A 23 17.40 -3.62 -19.13
N THR A 24 16.48 -4.56 -19.33
CA THR A 24 16.79 -5.90 -19.89
C THR A 24 15.97 -6.29 -21.12
N GLY A 25 14.88 -5.58 -21.40
CA GLY A 25 13.87 -5.98 -22.40
C GLY A 25 13.04 -7.20 -21.99
N TYR A 26 13.30 -7.80 -20.82
CA TYR A 26 12.54 -8.95 -20.35
C TYR A 26 11.08 -8.56 -20.08
N THR A 27 10.15 -9.38 -20.58
CA THR A 27 8.73 -9.23 -20.30
C THR A 27 8.31 -10.24 -19.25
N ARG A 28 7.78 -9.75 -18.14
CA ARG A 28 6.99 -10.57 -17.21
C ARG A 28 5.55 -10.51 -17.67
N SER A 29 4.95 -11.67 -17.89
CA SER A 29 3.62 -11.76 -18.51
C SER A 29 2.59 -12.39 -17.60
N ASP A 30 1.34 -12.02 -17.84
CA ASP A 30 0.15 -12.62 -17.26
C ASP A 30 0.25 -12.77 -15.73
N PHE A 31 0.31 -11.64 -15.03
CA PHE A 31 0.31 -11.63 -13.57
C PHE A 31 -0.45 -10.41 -13.02
N PRO A 32 -1.03 -10.53 -11.82
CA PRO A 32 -1.76 -9.44 -11.21
C PRO A 32 -0.83 -8.41 -10.59
N LEU A 33 -1.32 -7.17 -10.57
CA LEU A 33 -0.67 -6.04 -9.92
C LEU A 33 -1.57 -5.46 -8.82
N TRP A 34 -0.95 -4.93 -7.78
CA TRP A 34 -1.63 -4.24 -6.68
C TRP A 34 -0.84 -3.00 -6.28
N TRP A 35 -1.55 -2.06 -5.66
CA TRP A 35 -0.93 -1.03 -4.86
C TRP A 35 -0.55 -1.58 -3.50
N ARG A 36 0.74 -1.68 -3.23
CA ARG A 36 1.26 -1.82 -1.87
C ARG A 36 1.52 -0.44 -1.31
N TRP A 37 1.18 -0.25 -0.04
CA TRP A 37 1.36 1.01 0.68
C TRP A 37 2.20 0.75 1.93
N GLU A 38 2.97 1.73 2.39
CA GLU A 38 3.67 1.70 3.68
C GLU A 38 3.47 3.05 4.36
N ALA A 39 3.01 3.04 5.61
CA ALA A 39 2.89 4.26 6.40
C ALA A 39 4.24 4.61 7.01
N ASP A 40 4.54 5.91 7.16
CA ASP A 40 5.83 6.32 7.73
C ASP A 40 6.11 5.62 9.07
N CYS A 41 7.34 5.15 9.24
CA CYS A 41 7.80 4.36 10.37
C CYS A 41 7.07 3.02 10.63
N ASP A 42 6.20 2.55 9.73
CA ASP A 42 5.63 1.19 9.83
C ASP A 42 6.65 0.02 9.77
N PRO A 43 7.92 0.18 9.31
CA PRO A 43 8.93 -0.85 9.43
C PRO A 43 9.31 -1.24 10.86
N ILE A 44 8.82 -0.53 11.90
CA ILE A 44 8.92 -1.00 13.28
C ILE A 44 8.35 -2.43 13.45
N SER A 45 7.39 -2.80 12.59
CA SER A 45 6.85 -4.16 12.56
C SER A 45 7.86 -5.25 12.19
N ASP A 46 9.00 -4.92 11.57
CA ASP A 46 10.04 -5.90 11.23
C ASP A 46 10.72 -6.49 12.49
N GLU A 47 10.57 -5.85 13.66
CA GLU A 47 11.12 -6.29 14.96
C GLU A 47 10.15 -7.15 15.79
N HIS A 48 8.97 -7.44 15.25
CA HIS A 48 7.90 -8.13 15.98
C HIS A 48 7.22 -9.20 15.13
N THR A 49 6.61 -10.16 15.81
CA THR A 49 5.64 -11.08 15.20
C THR A 49 4.24 -10.90 15.81
N PRO A 50 3.17 -11.27 15.09
CA PRO A 50 1.81 -11.23 15.62
C PRO A 50 1.56 -12.13 16.84
N ASP A 51 2.41 -13.13 17.08
CA ASP A 51 2.35 -13.99 18.27
C ASP A 51 2.98 -13.33 19.51
N GLU A 52 3.86 -12.36 19.31
CA GLU A 52 4.57 -11.64 20.37
C GLU A 52 3.86 -10.34 20.79
N THR A 53 3.23 -9.65 19.83
CA THR A 53 2.57 -8.37 20.06
C THR A 53 1.26 -8.27 19.29
N SER A 54 0.23 -7.78 19.96
CA SER A 54 -1.07 -7.54 19.34
C SER A 54 -0.97 -6.36 18.36
N ALA A 55 -1.89 -6.30 17.40
CA ALA A 55 -1.96 -5.17 16.48
C ALA A 55 -2.16 -3.82 17.20
N TYR A 56 -2.97 -3.81 18.28
CA TYR A 56 -3.22 -2.60 19.05
C TYR A 56 -1.99 -2.17 19.86
N ASP A 57 -1.29 -3.10 20.49
CA ASP A 57 -0.08 -2.77 21.27
C ASP A 57 1.04 -2.25 20.37
N LEU A 58 1.24 -2.89 19.21
CA LEU A 58 2.21 -2.42 18.22
C LEU A 58 1.80 -1.06 17.62
N PHE A 59 0.50 -0.82 17.42
CA PHE A 59 0.00 0.49 17.02
C PHE A 59 0.32 1.58 18.05
N GLN A 60 0.13 1.31 19.34
CA GLN A 60 0.47 2.25 20.43
C GLN A 60 1.98 2.49 20.52
N GLU A 61 2.80 1.49 20.21
CA GLU A 61 4.25 1.65 20.11
C GLU A 61 4.67 2.49 18.92
N TRP A 62 4.13 2.20 17.74
CA TRP A 62 4.35 2.96 16.52
C TRP A 62 3.94 4.44 16.69
N ASP A 63 2.79 4.69 17.31
CA ASP A 63 2.32 6.05 17.61
C ASP A 63 3.29 6.81 18.52
N ARG A 64 3.76 6.17 19.60
CA ARG A 64 4.78 6.75 20.48
C ARG A 64 6.10 6.98 19.75
N TYR A 65 6.48 6.07 18.86
CA TYR A 65 7.69 6.19 18.05
C TYR A 65 7.63 7.40 17.11
N LEU A 66 6.52 7.58 16.38
CA LEU A 66 6.27 8.76 15.55
C LEU A 66 6.38 10.06 16.37
N GLN A 67 5.75 10.11 17.54
CA GLN A 67 5.83 11.28 18.42
C GLN A 67 7.27 11.59 18.88
N ARG A 68 8.07 10.57 19.21
CA ARG A 68 9.49 10.74 19.58
C ARG A 68 10.33 11.29 18.42
N ARG A 69 9.94 11.00 17.17
CA ARG A 69 10.58 11.57 15.98
C ARG A 69 10.07 12.98 15.62
N GLY A 70 9.18 13.56 16.43
CA GLY A 70 8.69 14.92 16.28
C GLY A 70 7.34 15.03 15.56
N ALA A 71 6.65 13.91 15.28
CA ALA A 71 5.30 13.98 14.74
C ALA A 71 4.35 14.64 15.75
N SER A 72 3.61 15.65 15.29
CA SER A 72 2.53 16.23 16.09
C SER A 72 1.44 15.18 16.35
N PRO A 73 0.77 15.19 17.53
CA PRO A 73 -0.44 14.40 17.77
C PRO A 73 -1.55 14.61 16.73
N TYR A 74 -1.55 15.77 16.06
CA TYR A 74 -2.46 16.13 14.97
C TYR A 74 -1.76 16.16 13.60
N GLY A 75 -0.56 15.58 13.52
CA GLY A 75 0.26 15.54 12.32
C GLY A 75 -0.31 14.59 11.26
N LEU A 76 0.27 14.68 10.08
CA LEU A 76 -0.01 13.79 8.96
C LEU A 76 1.07 12.72 8.91
N VAL A 77 0.64 11.46 8.77
CA VAL A 77 1.52 10.33 8.48
C VAL A 77 1.59 10.18 6.97
N THR A 78 2.80 10.23 6.41
CA THR A 78 3.03 10.04 4.97
C THR A 78 2.83 8.58 4.59
N ILE A 79 2.33 8.36 3.37
CA ILE A 79 2.13 7.04 2.79
C ILE A 79 3.03 6.91 1.56
N SER A 80 3.91 5.92 1.59
CA SER A 80 4.73 5.53 0.44
C SER A 80 4.01 4.44 -0.36
N TRP A 81 4.05 4.54 -1.69
CA TRP A 81 3.35 3.64 -2.60
C TRP A 81 4.31 2.83 -3.46
N PHE A 82 3.94 1.59 -3.71
CA PHE A 82 4.69 0.61 -4.49
C PHE A 82 3.75 -0.18 -5.39
N VAL A 83 4.23 -0.57 -6.56
CA VAL A 83 3.55 -1.53 -7.42
C VAL A 83 4.07 -2.91 -7.08
N GLU A 84 3.17 -3.80 -6.65
CA GLU A 84 3.49 -5.16 -6.25
C GLU A 84 2.78 -6.18 -7.14
N GLY A 85 3.42 -7.33 -7.37
CA GLY A 85 2.88 -8.49 -8.07
C GLY A 85 3.69 -9.74 -7.75
N SER A 86 3.35 -10.88 -8.34
CA SER A 86 4.04 -12.16 -8.08
C SER A 86 5.55 -12.05 -8.33
N GLY A 87 6.35 -11.95 -7.26
CA GLY A 87 7.81 -11.74 -7.32
C GLY A 87 8.24 -10.43 -7.98
N PHE A 88 7.39 -9.40 -7.93
CA PHE A 88 7.61 -8.08 -8.50
C PHE A 88 7.28 -7.02 -7.44
N LEU A 89 8.22 -6.12 -7.17
CA LEU A 89 8.01 -4.98 -6.29
C LEU A 89 8.87 -3.82 -6.78
N THR A 90 8.27 -2.65 -6.98
CA THR A 90 8.95 -1.41 -7.38
C THR A 90 8.23 -0.21 -6.79
N GLY A 91 8.90 0.92 -6.64
CA GLY A 91 8.26 2.17 -6.22
C GLY A 91 7.16 2.59 -7.20
N ALA A 92 6.21 3.40 -6.74
CA ALA A 92 5.16 3.95 -7.60
C ALA A 92 5.74 4.74 -8.79
N PRO A 93 4.96 4.93 -9.87
CA PRO A 93 5.29 5.91 -10.89
C PRO A 93 5.30 7.33 -10.29
N ALA A 94 5.94 8.27 -10.99
CA ALA A 94 6.13 9.65 -10.55
C ALA A 94 4.90 10.36 -9.95
N PHE A 95 3.68 10.06 -10.39
CA PHE A 95 2.45 10.69 -9.88
C PHE A 95 2.00 10.17 -8.49
N GLY A 96 2.46 8.99 -8.09
CA GLY A 96 2.17 8.36 -6.79
C GLY A 96 3.35 8.42 -5.81
N ASP A 97 4.46 9.02 -6.23
CA ASP A 97 5.67 9.12 -5.44
C ASP A 97 5.67 10.39 -4.58
N HIS A 98 5.89 10.21 -3.27
CA HIS A 98 5.93 11.28 -2.27
C HIS A 98 7.29 11.35 -1.54
N GLY A 99 8.34 10.73 -2.07
CA GLY A 99 9.68 10.86 -1.50
C GLY A 99 10.65 9.71 -1.77
N ALA A 100 10.34 8.78 -2.68
CA ALA A 100 11.25 7.72 -3.08
C ALA A 100 12.40 8.29 -3.92
N GLU A 101 13.56 7.62 -3.89
CA GLU A 101 14.65 7.97 -4.79
C GLU A 101 14.21 7.76 -6.24
N ASN A 102 14.54 8.70 -7.12
CA ASN A 102 14.12 8.72 -8.52
C ASN A 102 14.39 7.37 -9.25
N THR A 103 15.49 6.70 -8.90
CA THR A 103 15.93 5.40 -9.46
C THR A 103 15.11 4.19 -9.01
N SER A 104 14.25 4.35 -8.01
CA SER A 104 13.37 3.32 -7.47
C SER A 104 11.92 3.41 -7.99
N ARG A 105 11.61 4.47 -8.75
CA ARG A 105 10.29 4.70 -9.35
C ARG A 105 10.01 3.71 -10.49
N TYR A 106 8.75 3.35 -10.66
CA TYR A 106 8.32 2.43 -11.73
C TYR A 106 8.77 2.91 -13.12
N ASP A 107 8.48 4.17 -13.44
CA ASP A 107 8.71 4.78 -14.77
C ASP A 107 10.19 4.98 -15.11
N ALA A 108 11.09 4.79 -14.15
CA ALA A 108 12.52 4.80 -14.40
C ALA A 108 13.05 3.47 -14.96
N ARG A 109 12.30 2.36 -14.79
CA ARG A 109 12.79 0.99 -15.07
C ARG A 109 11.85 0.13 -15.90
N PHE A 110 10.60 0.53 -16.06
CA PHE A 110 9.57 -0.28 -16.71
C PHE A 110 8.67 0.55 -17.62
N ASP A 111 8.25 -0.04 -18.73
CA ASP A 111 7.15 0.49 -19.52
C ASP A 111 5.82 0.38 -18.75
N PRO A 112 4.85 1.27 -19.00
CA PRO A 112 3.50 1.13 -18.46
C PRO A 112 2.95 -0.29 -18.73
N PRO A 113 2.40 -0.98 -17.72
CA PRO A 113 1.83 -2.30 -17.91
C PRO A 113 0.74 -2.31 -18.99
N THR A 114 0.69 -3.39 -19.76
CA THR A 114 -0.34 -3.63 -20.77
C THR A 114 -1.20 -4.83 -20.38
N SER A 115 -2.50 -4.71 -20.60
CA SER A 115 -3.47 -5.76 -20.31
C SER A 115 -3.16 -7.00 -21.15
N THR A 116 -3.21 -8.17 -20.52
CA THR A 116 -2.95 -9.45 -21.20
C THR A 116 -4.09 -9.83 -22.14
N ALA A 117 -5.31 -9.35 -21.88
CA ALA A 117 -6.49 -9.69 -22.67
C ALA A 117 -6.56 -8.97 -24.03
N ASP A 118 -6.17 -7.70 -24.06
CA ASP A 118 -6.41 -6.80 -25.20
C ASP A 118 -5.24 -5.86 -25.52
N GLY A 119 -4.16 -5.88 -24.74
CA GLY A 119 -3.02 -4.97 -24.90
C GLY A 119 -3.29 -3.54 -24.45
N GLY A 120 -4.45 -3.26 -23.85
CA GLY A 120 -4.82 -1.93 -23.38
C GLY A 120 -3.91 -1.40 -22.26
N PRO A 121 -3.77 -0.07 -22.11
CA PRO A 121 -2.94 0.50 -21.06
C PRO A 121 -3.58 0.32 -19.68
N ILE A 122 -2.75 0.23 -18.64
CA ILE A 122 -3.24 0.23 -17.26
C ILE A 122 -3.94 1.54 -16.88
N ASN A 123 -5.05 1.43 -16.15
CA ASN A 123 -5.62 2.52 -15.37
C ASN A 123 -5.21 2.35 -13.90
N TRP A 124 -4.20 3.10 -13.49
CA TRP A 124 -3.63 3.06 -12.15
C TRP A 124 -4.63 3.32 -11.01
N ASN A 125 -5.71 4.07 -11.27
CA ASN A 125 -6.75 4.35 -10.26
C ASN A 125 -7.66 3.14 -10.00
N ARG A 126 -7.69 2.16 -10.92
CA ARG A 126 -8.46 0.92 -10.77
C ARG A 126 -7.63 -0.21 -10.17
N LEU A 127 -6.32 -0.02 -9.97
CA LEU A 127 -5.52 -1.03 -9.30
C LEU A 127 -6.00 -1.22 -7.86
N PRO A 128 -6.24 -2.48 -7.44
CA PRO A 128 -6.63 -2.75 -6.06
C PRO A 128 -5.50 -2.41 -5.07
N VAL A 129 -5.86 -1.80 -3.94
CA VAL A 129 -4.96 -1.59 -2.80
C VAL A 129 -4.87 -2.87 -1.98
N ALA A 130 -3.65 -3.37 -1.81
CA ALA A 130 -3.36 -4.59 -1.07
C ALA A 130 -3.85 -4.49 0.38
N ASP A 131 -4.59 -5.51 0.81
CA ASP A 131 -4.97 -5.68 2.21
C ASP A 131 -3.80 -6.26 2.99
N LYS A 132 -3.49 -5.62 4.11
CA LYS A 132 -2.52 -6.08 5.09
C LYS A 132 -3.21 -6.68 6.31
N ARG A 133 -2.58 -7.65 6.96
CA ARG A 133 -3.06 -8.30 8.20
C ARG A 133 -1.95 -8.43 9.24
N TRP A 134 -2.35 -8.48 10.51
CA TRP A 134 -1.44 -8.71 11.64
C TRP A 134 -2.08 -9.68 12.65
N ARG A 135 -1.95 -10.97 12.39
CA ARG A 135 -2.54 -12.09 13.14
C ARG A 135 -1.58 -13.29 13.15
N PRO A 136 -1.71 -14.27 14.06
CA PRO A 136 -0.79 -15.41 14.18
C PRO A 136 -0.44 -16.13 12.85
N ASP A 137 -1.39 -16.20 11.92
CA ASP A 137 -1.22 -16.85 10.62
C ASP A 137 -0.67 -15.92 9.52
N ARG A 138 -0.63 -14.60 9.75
CA ARG A 138 -0.20 -13.60 8.77
C ARG A 138 0.23 -12.27 9.43
N GLY A 139 1.52 -11.99 9.40
CA GLY A 139 2.13 -10.73 9.84
C GLY A 139 2.69 -9.93 8.67
N ASP A 140 1.81 -9.21 7.96
CA ASP A 140 2.27 -8.33 6.89
C ASP A 140 2.92 -7.09 7.49
N LYS A 141 4.03 -6.63 6.91
CA LYS A 141 4.69 -5.37 7.30
C LYS A 141 3.72 -4.20 7.29
N GLY A 142 3.60 -3.50 8.41
CA GLY A 142 2.65 -2.39 8.60
C GLY A 142 1.18 -2.83 8.74
N GLY A 143 0.88 -4.13 8.72
CA GLY A 143 -0.47 -4.66 8.83
C GLY A 143 -1.17 -4.38 10.15
N PHE A 144 -0.40 -4.13 11.22
CA PHE A 144 -0.93 -3.75 12.52
C PHE A 144 -1.75 -2.45 12.45
N VAL A 145 -1.40 -1.51 11.56
CA VAL A 145 -2.15 -0.27 11.37
C VAL A 145 -3.55 -0.59 10.87
N GLN A 146 -3.67 -1.39 9.80
CA GLN A 146 -4.96 -1.76 9.23
C GLN A 146 -5.78 -2.63 10.20
N GLU A 147 -5.14 -3.56 10.90
CA GLU A 147 -5.82 -4.46 11.83
C GLU A 147 -6.36 -3.70 13.06
N ALA A 148 -5.55 -2.85 13.67
CA ALA A 148 -5.95 -2.06 14.85
C ALA A 148 -7.02 -1.03 14.51
N THR A 149 -6.89 -0.33 13.38
CA THR A 149 -7.75 0.82 13.05
C THR A 149 -8.93 0.46 12.14
N GLY A 150 -8.88 -0.66 11.44
CA GLY A 150 -9.82 -0.98 10.35
C GLY A 150 -9.69 -0.06 9.14
N TRP A 151 -8.74 0.88 9.14
CA TRP A 151 -8.49 1.80 8.05
C TRP A 151 -7.56 1.17 7.00
N LYS A 152 -7.88 1.43 5.74
CA LYS A 152 -7.02 1.19 4.58
C LYS A 152 -6.99 2.48 3.76
N PRO A 153 -5.83 2.89 3.22
CA PRO A 153 -5.79 4.08 2.38
C PRO A 153 -6.60 3.90 1.10
N SER A 154 -7.19 5.01 0.63
CA SER A 154 -7.65 5.10 -0.75
C SER A 154 -6.46 5.05 -1.71
N VAL A 155 -6.70 4.65 -2.96
CA VAL A 155 -5.66 4.57 -4.01
C VAL A 155 -4.88 5.88 -4.07
N LEU A 156 -3.55 5.79 -3.90
CA LEU A 156 -2.61 6.91 -3.97
C LEU A 156 -2.90 8.05 -2.98
N GLN A 157 -3.59 7.74 -1.88
CA GLN A 157 -3.73 8.68 -0.77
C GLN A 157 -2.33 9.06 -0.24
N PRO A 158 -1.95 10.35 -0.21
CA PRO A 158 -0.59 10.77 0.11
C PRO A 158 -0.28 10.71 1.60
N THR A 159 -1.29 10.99 2.42
CA THR A 159 -1.14 11.12 3.88
C THR A 159 -2.43 10.73 4.61
N VAL A 160 -2.32 10.46 5.90
CA VAL A 160 -3.47 10.27 6.80
C VAL A 160 -3.24 11.00 8.13
N PRO A 161 -4.25 11.68 8.72
CA PRO A 161 -4.10 12.29 10.03
C PRO A 161 -3.88 11.24 11.13
N LEU A 162 -2.84 11.41 11.95
CA LEU A 162 -2.52 10.47 13.03
C LEU A 162 -3.65 10.40 14.07
N GLY A 163 -4.25 11.55 14.41
CA GLY A 163 -5.40 11.60 15.31
C GLY A 163 -6.62 10.82 14.81
N PHE A 164 -6.82 10.74 13.49
CA PHE A 164 -7.88 9.92 12.90
C PHE A 164 -7.60 8.42 13.13
N LEU A 165 -6.37 7.97 12.86
CA LEU A 165 -5.99 6.57 13.10
C LEU A 165 -6.15 6.18 14.57
N ARG A 166 -5.72 7.04 15.51
CA ARG A 166 -5.90 6.81 16.95
C ARG A 166 -7.36 6.62 17.31
N HIS A 167 -8.22 7.53 16.84
CA HIS A 167 -9.65 7.44 17.09
C HIS A 167 -10.23 6.11 16.59
N CYS A 168 -9.86 5.68 15.38
CA CYS A 168 -10.28 4.40 14.81
C CYS A 168 -9.79 3.19 15.62
N ALA A 169 -8.52 3.21 16.05
CA ALA A 169 -7.95 2.15 16.87
C ALA A 169 -8.67 2.02 18.22
N ASP A 170 -8.91 3.15 18.89
CA ASP A 170 -9.58 3.14 20.18
C ASP A 170 -11.00 2.59 20.04
N VAL A 171 -11.82 3.14 19.12
CA VAL A 171 -13.22 2.68 18.91
C VAL A 171 -13.30 1.17 18.70
N ARG A 172 -12.35 0.57 17.97
CA ARG A 172 -12.33 -0.87 17.71
C ARG A 172 -11.87 -1.72 18.89
N ASN A 173 -11.03 -1.18 19.76
CA ASN A 173 -10.59 -1.89 20.96
C ASN A 173 -11.69 -1.99 22.03
N TRP A 174 -12.72 -1.14 21.96
CA TRP A 174 -13.89 -1.18 22.86
C TRP A 174 -15.07 -2.00 22.32
N ALA A 175 -14.97 -2.55 21.10
CA ALA A 175 -16.03 -3.31 20.42
C ALA A 175 -15.79 -4.82 20.51
#